data_AF-A0A7J5EGS6-F1
#
_entry.id   AF-A0A7J5EGS6-F1
#
_cell.length_a   1.000
_cell.length_b   1.000
_cell.length_c   1.000
_cell.angle_alpha   90.00
_cell.angle_beta   90.00
_cell.angle_gamma   90.00
#
_symmetry.space_group_name_H-M   'P 1'
#
loop_
_entity.id
_entity.type
_entity.pdbx_description
1 polymer ?
#
loop_
_entity_poly.entity_id
_entity_poly.type
_entity_poly.pdbx_seq_one_letter_code
_entity_poly.pdbx_strand_id
1 'polypeptide(L)'
;MRNVLVLYAAPIPVGHRVELRWYTQVSSGLFGGSKETARELEPVIVDLDTGIEFASDHAYTGGGVKRPDEPVEISPVVTGEPSSVLRGTVRACRVIHVRRFSELDVQTYLSIEPER
;
A
#
# COMPACT_ATOMS: atom_id res chain seq x y z
N MET A 1 -13.74 14.24 -4.90
CA MET A 1 -13.40 12.80 -4.81
C MET A 1 -12.01 12.59 -5.37
N ARG A 2 -11.22 11.71 -4.76
CA ARG A 2 -9.87 11.32 -5.19
C ARG A 2 -9.88 9.83 -5.52
N ASN A 3 -9.41 9.48 -6.72
CA ASN A 3 -9.27 8.09 -7.13
C ASN A 3 -7.85 7.61 -6.82
N VAL A 4 -7.73 6.43 -6.21
CA VAL A 4 -6.47 5.81 -5.82
C VAL A 4 -6.44 4.40 -6.40
N LEU A 5 -5.34 4.08 -7.08
CA LEU A 5 -5.02 2.73 -7.54
C LEU A 5 -3.92 2.17 -6.63
N VAL A 6 -4.11 0.95 -6.13
CA VAL A 6 -3.08 0.22 -5.37
C VAL A 6 -2.83 -1.17 -5.94
N LEU A 7 -1.59 -1.65 -5.81
CA LEU A 7 -1.09 -2.93 -6.38
C LEU A 7 -1.20 -4.11 -5.40
N TYR A 8 -2.18 -4.08 -4.51
CA TYR A 8 -2.48 -5.19 -3.61
C TYR A 8 -3.99 -5.24 -3.32
N ALA A 9 -4.45 -6.33 -2.71
CA ALA A 9 -5.85 -6.53 -2.35
C ALA A 9 -6.21 -5.67 -1.13
N ALA A 10 -7.17 -4.77 -1.30
CA ALA A 10 -7.72 -3.94 -0.21
C ALA A 10 -9.25 -3.85 -0.34
N PRO A 11 -10.00 -4.93 -0.02
CA PRO A 11 -11.46 -4.98 -0.13
C PRO A 11 -12.14 -4.16 0.99
N ILE A 12 -12.00 -2.84 0.94
CA ILE A 12 -12.54 -1.94 1.96
C ILE A 12 -14.02 -1.63 1.65
N PRO A 13 -14.96 -1.81 2.60
CA PRO A 13 -16.37 -1.53 2.36
C PRO A 13 -16.65 -0.06 2.04
N VAL A 14 -17.64 0.17 1.17
CA VAL A 14 -18.15 1.53 0.90
C VAL A 14 -18.79 2.10 2.17
N GLY A 15 -18.47 3.36 2.47
CA GLY A 15 -18.90 4.06 3.67
C GLY A 15 -17.85 4.07 4.79
N HIS A 16 -16.82 3.22 4.71
CA HIS A 16 -15.79 3.18 5.74
C HIS A 16 -14.85 4.38 5.67
N ARG A 17 -14.38 4.82 6.84
CA ARG A 17 -13.32 5.82 6.99
C ARG A 17 -11.96 5.18 6.81
N VAL A 18 -11.07 5.83 6.08
CA VAL A 18 -9.74 5.33 5.77
C VAL A 18 -8.67 6.39 5.97
N GLU A 19 -7.47 5.94 6.33
CA GLU A 19 -6.24 6.71 6.27
C GLU A 19 -5.25 6.02 5.33
N LEU A 20 -4.80 6.75 4.31
CA LEU A 20 -3.79 6.30 3.38
C LEU A 20 -2.49 7.05 3.66
N ARG A 21 -1.39 6.31 3.83
CA ARG A 21 -0.06 6.82 4.13
C ARG A 21 0.90 6.39 3.04
N TRP A 22 1.55 7.33 2.36
CA TRP A 22 2.59 7.02 1.39
C TRP A 22 3.96 7.16 2.04
N TYR A 23 4.85 6.22 1.76
CA TYR A 23 6.21 6.20 2.29
C TYR A 23 7.22 6.27 1.15
N THR A 24 8.37 6.87 1.44
CA THR A 24 9.52 6.86 0.54
C THR A 24 10.45 5.74 0.94
N GLN A 25 10.67 4.76 0.07
CA GLN A 25 11.60 3.68 0.37
C GLN A 25 13.03 4.17 0.12
N VAL A 26 13.87 4.11 1.16
CA VAL A 26 15.30 4.38 1.03
C VAL A 26 16.02 3.05 0.88
N SER A 27 16.68 2.84 -0.26
CA SER A 27 17.53 1.68 -0.50
C SER A 27 19.00 2.11 -0.58
N SER A 28 19.90 1.33 0.00
CA SER A 28 21.35 1.51 -0.20
C SER A 28 21.75 0.93 -1.56
N GLY A 29 22.35 1.75 -2.41
CA GLY A 29 22.93 1.32 -3.67
C GLY A 29 24.26 0.61 -3.46
N LEU A 30 24.58 -0.34 -4.35
CA LEU A 30 25.83 -1.12 -4.38
C LEU A 30 27.12 -0.28 -4.46
N PHE A 31 27.02 1.03 -4.75
CA PHE A 31 28.15 1.96 -4.86
C PHE A 31 28.10 3.13 -3.86
N GLY A 32 27.45 2.97 -2.71
CA GLY A 32 27.55 3.92 -1.59
C GLY A 32 26.63 5.15 -1.69
N GLY A 33 25.59 5.13 -2.52
CA GLY A 33 24.53 6.14 -2.56
C GLY A 33 23.20 5.61 -2.04
N SER A 34 22.39 6.44 -1.39
CA SER A 34 20.99 6.11 -1.10
C SER A 34 20.13 6.46 -2.30
N LYS A 35 19.24 5.54 -2.69
CA LYS A 35 18.19 5.80 -3.67
C LYS A 35 16.85 5.81 -2.96
N GLU A 36 16.21 6.97 -3.00
CA GLU A 36 14.82 7.14 -2.59
C GLU A 36 13.91 6.76 -3.76
N THR A 37 12.98 5.84 -3.52
CA THR A 37 11.99 5.42 -4.51
C THR A 37 10.60 5.62 -3.92
N ALA A 38 9.83 6.53 -4.52
CA ALA A 38 8.43 6.71 -4.19
C ALA A 38 7.61 5.49 -4.67
N ARG A 39 6.82 4.91 -3.76
CA ARG A 39 5.92 3.80 -4.05
C ARG A 39 4.47 4.29 -4.08
N GLU A 40 4.16 5.09 -5.09
CA GLU A 40 2.88 5.82 -5.19
C GLU A 40 1.65 4.90 -5.23
N LEU A 41 1.81 3.67 -5.74
CA LEU A 41 0.75 2.67 -5.86
C LEU A 41 0.76 1.63 -4.72
N GLU A 42 1.58 1.86 -3.69
CA GLU A 42 1.69 0.97 -2.54
C GLU A 42 1.66 1.74 -1.21
N PRO A 43 0.64 2.60 -0.96
CA PRO A 43 0.49 3.20 0.37
C PRO A 43 0.23 2.12 1.42
N VAL A 44 0.31 2.47 2.70
CA VAL A 44 -0.38 1.73 3.76
C VAL A 44 -1.79 2.30 3.89
N ILE A 45 -2.81 1.44 3.90
CA ILE A 45 -4.21 1.84 4.09
C ILE A 45 -4.71 1.25 5.39
N VAL A 46 -5.18 2.10 6.29
CA VAL A 46 -5.87 1.67 7.51
C VAL A 46 -7.35 1.96 7.36
N ASP A 47 -8.18 0.92 7.45
CA ASP A 47 -9.62 1.06 7.65
C ASP A 47 -9.86 1.45 9.11
N LEU A 48 -10.23 2.70 9.33
CA LEU A 48 -10.39 3.30 10.65
C LEU A 48 -11.65 2.80 11.38
N ASP A 49 -12.57 2.15 10.68
CA ASP A 49 -13.80 1.60 11.26
C ASP A 49 -13.61 0.17 11.75
N THR A 50 -12.68 -0.59 11.16
CA THR A 50 -12.39 -1.99 11.53
C THR A 50 -11.02 -2.19 12.18
N GLY A 51 -10.10 -1.24 12.00
CA GLY A 51 -8.70 -1.34 12.41
C GLY A 51 -7.85 -2.22 11.48
N ILE A 52 -8.39 -2.71 10.36
CA ILE A 52 -7.65 -3.56 9.42
C ILE A 52 -6.67 -2.71 8.62
N GLU A 53 -5.43 -3.19 8.51
CA GLU A 53 -4.36 -2.59 7.72
C GLU A 53 -4.13 -3.39 6.43
N PHE A 54 -4.02 -2.67 5.31
CA PHE A 54 -3.71 -3.21 4.00
C PHE A 54 -2.43 -2.53 3.49
N ALA A 55 -1.43 -3.32 3.13
CA ALA A 55 -0.14 -2.82 2.67
C ALA A 55 0.57 -3.86 1.80
N SER A 56 1.49 -3.40 0.95
CA SER A 56 2.54 -4.27 0.43
C SER A 56 3.59 -4.51 1.52
N ASP A 57 4.32 -5.61 1.40
CA ASP A 57 5.46 -5.90 2.28
C ASP A 57 6.52 -4.79 2.22
N HIS A 58 6.67 -4.11 1.08
CA HIS A 58 7.59 -2.99 0.89
C HIS A 58 7.41 -1.82 1.86
N ALA A 59 6.26 -1.67 2.52
CA ALA A 59 6.05 -0.64 3.53
C ALA A 59 6.83 -0.89 4.84
N TYR A 60 7.27 -2.13 5.07
CA TYR A 60 7.81 -2.56 6.35
C TYR A 60 9.29 -2.87 6.31
N THR A 61 9.93 -2.74 7.48
CA THR A 61 11.32 -3.15 7.66
C THR A 61 11.46 -4.66 7.41
N GLY A 62 12.36 -5.04 6.49
CA GLY A 62 12.56 -6.43 6.08
C GLY A 62 11.71 -6.88 4.88
N GLY A 63 10.80 -6.02 4.40
CA GLY A 63 10.00 -6.28 3.20
C GLY A 63 10.76 -6.11 1.88
N GLY A 64 10.17 -6.58 0.79
CA GLY A 64 10.75 -6.58 -0.55
C GLY A 64 11.73 -7.71 -0.84
N VAL A 65 11.92 -8.62 0.12
CA VAL A 65 12.72 -9.83 -0.06
C VAL A 65 11.86 -10.88 -0.75
N LYS A 66 12.21 -11.25 -1.97
CA LYS A 66 11.55 -12.36 -2.67
C LYS A 66 12.06 -13.69 -2.10
N ARG A 67 11.20 -14.41 -1.39
CA ARG A 67 11.42 -15.81 -1.03
C ARG A 67 10.36 -16.68 -1.69
N PRO A 68 10.72 -17.58 -2.62
CA PRO A 68 9.76 -18.56 -3.11
C PRO A 68 9.37 -19.50 -1.95
N ASP A 69 8.06 -19.75 -1.81
CA ASP A 69 7.47 -20.77 -0.95
C ASP A 69 7.70 -20.67 0.57
N GLU A 70 8.30 -19.58 1.06
CA GLU A 70 8.47 -19.30 2.49
C GLU A 70 7.70 -18.04 2.91
N PRO A 71 7.00 -18.05 4.07
CA PRO A 71 6.48 -16.83 4.65
C PRO A 71 7.60 -15.80 4.88
N VAL A 72 7.34 -14.55 4.53
CA VAL A 72 8.25 -13.44 4.86
C VAL A 72 7.91 -12.98 6.27
N GLU A 73 8.84 -13.14 7.22
CA GLU A 73 8.73 -12.50 8.53
C GLU A 73 8.97 -11.00 8.37
N ILE A 74 7.89 -10.23 8.51
CA ILE A 74 7.91 -8.77 8.35
C ILE A 74 7.80 -8.13 9.72
N SER A 75 8.68 -7.17 10.02
CA SER A 75 8.55 -6.35 11.22
C SER A 75 7.32 -5.44 11.10
N PRO A 76 6.49 -5.28 12.14
CA PRO A 76 5.37 -4.33 12.10
C PRO A 76 5.82 -2.87 12.04
N VAL A 77 7.13 -2.60 12.12
CA VAL A 77 7.70 -1.26 12.04
C VAL A 77 7.74 -0.81 10.57
N VAL A 78 6.82 0.10 10.25
CA VAL A 78 6.79 0.83 8.97
C VAL A 78 8.02 1.72 8.86
N THR A 79 8.62 1.79 7.67
CA THR A 79 9.87 2.53 7.48
C THR A 79 9.63 4.03 7.38
N GLY A 80 10.10 4.79 8.37
CA GLY A 80 10.13 6.26 8.33
C GLY A 80 8.77 6.94 8.49
N GLU A 81 8.77 8.26 8.36
CA GLU A 81 7.55 9.07 8.37
C GLU A 81 6.86 9.04 6.99
N PRO A 82 5.52 9.08 6.94
CA PRO A 82 4.82 9.14 5.67
C PRO A 82 5.09 10.47 4.96
N SER A 83 5.42 10.40 3.66
CA SER A 83 5.62 11.57 2.80
C SER A 83 4.33 12.30 2.48
N SER A 84 3.19 11.61 2.55
CA SER A 84 1.87 12.22 2.48
C SER A 84 0.81 11.34 3.14
N VAL A 85 -0.27 11.98 3.59
CA VAL A 85 -1.42 11.32 4.21
C VAL A 85 -2.71 11.81 3.55
N LEU A 86 -3.63 10.89 3.28
CA LEU A 86 -4.99 11.17 2.84
C LEU A 86 -5.97 10.49 3.79
N ARG A 87 -6.85 11.27 4.42
CA ARG A 87 -8.00 10.75 5.17
C ARG A 87 -9.29 10.99 4.39
N GLY A 88 -10.23 10.05 4.49
CA GLY A 88 -11.48 10.16 3.76
C GLY A 88 -12.42 8.99 3.96
N THR A 89 -13.57 9.06 3.29
CA THR A 89 -14.57 7.99 3.26
C THR A 89 -14.55 7.26 1.91
N VAL A 90 -14.59 5.94 1.92
CA VAL A 90 -14.68 5.12 0.69
C VAL A 90 -16.06 5.29 0.06
N ARG A 91 -16.09 5.73 -1.20
CA ARG A 91 -17.31 5.86 -2.01
C ARG A 91 -17.45 4.78 -3.06
N ALA A 92 -16.34 4.19 -3.48
CA ALA A 92 -16.33 2.98 -4.29
C ALA A 92 -15.05 2.19 -4.04
N CYS A 93 -15.16 0.86 -4.08
CA CYS A 93 -14.04 -0.06 -4.04
C CYS A 93 -14.22 -1.10 -5.14
N ARG A 94 -13.17 -1.32 -5.94
CA ARG A 94 -13.13 -2.35 -6.96
C ARG A 94 -11.81 -3.09 -6.87
N VAL A 95 -11.88 -4.38 -6.53
CA VAL A 95 -10.73 -5.28 -6.58
C VAL A 95 -10.80 -6.06 -7.89
N ILE A 96 -9.73 -6.01 -8.69
CA ILE A 96 -9.62 -6.75 -9.95
C ILE A 96 -8.37 -7.62 -9.93
N HIS A 97 -8.45 -8.76 -10.62
CA HIS A 97 -7.28 -9.53 -10.97
C HIS A 97 -6.78 -9.09 -12.34
N VAL A 98 -5.49 -8.78 -12.45
CA VAL A 98 -4.84 -8.38 -13.70
C VAL A 98 -3.95 -9.51 -14.17
N ARG A 99 -4.16 -9.97 -15.40
CA ARG A 99 -3.30 -10.99 -16.01
C ARG A 99 -1.97 -10.36 -16.42
N ARG A 100 -0.86 -10.87 -15.90
CA ARG A 100 0.51 -10.56 -16.38
C ARG A 100 1.18 -11.85 -16.80
N PHE A 101 1.45 -12.03 -18.09
CA PHE A 101 2.11 -13.22 -18.64
C PHE A 101 1.54 -14.54 -18.06
N SER A 102 2.27 -15.17 -17.13
CA SER A 102 1.93 -16.43 -16.45
C SER A 102 1.32 -16.27 -15.04
N GLU A 103 1.11 -15.05 -14.57
CA GLU A 103 0.68 -14.74 -13.19
C GLU A 103 -0.62 -13.92 -13.16
N LEU A 104 -1.37 -14.09 -12.07
CA LEU A 104 -2.49 -13.22 -11.71
C LEU A 104 -2.01 -12.24 -10.63
N ASP A 105 -2.01 -10.97 -10.98
CA ASP A 105 -1.75 -9.86 -10.06
C ASP A 105 -3.08 -9.31 -9.55
N VAL A 106 -3.08 -8.56 -8.45
CA VAL A 106 -4.29 -7.94 -7.89
C VAL A 106 -4.12 -6.43 -7.83
N GLN A 107 -5.19 -5.73 -8.21
CA GLN A 107 -5.25 -4.28 -8.11
C GLN A 107 -6.54 -3.86 -7.44
N THR A 108 -6.45 -2.84 -6.58
CA THR A 108 -7.63 -2.22 -5.97
C THR A 108 -7.76 -0.78 -6.43
N TYR A 109 -8.94 -0.41 -6.91
CA TYR A 109 -9.33 0.97 -7.23
C TYR A 109 -10.26 1.48 -6.13
N LEU A 110 -9.86 2.56 -5.47
CA LEU A 110 -10.64 3.25 -4.45
C LEU A 110 -11.05 4.63 -4.94
N SER A 111 -12.32 4.98 -4.79
CA SER A 111 -12.78 6.37 -4.88
C SER A 111 -13.02 6.87 -3.47
N ILE A 112 -12.24 7.86 -3.04
CA ILE A 112 -12.24 8.39 -1.68
C ILE A 112 -12.82 9.80 -1.71
N GLU A 113 -13.76 10.09 -0.82
CA GLU A 113 -14.15 11.45 -0.50
C GLU A 113 -13.26 11.97 0.63
N PRO A 114 -12.37 12.95 0.37
CA PRO A 114 -11.45 13.43 1.41
C PRO A 114 -12.19 14.11 2.55
N GLU A 115 -11.69 13.91 3.77
CA GLU A 115 -12.08 14.74 4.93
C GLU A 115 -11.56 16.18 4.72
N ARG A 116 -12.32 17.16 5.22
CA ARG A 116 -11.95 18.59 5.15
C ARG A 116 -10.98 18.96 6.26
#